data_AF-A0AA89LJT7-F1
#
_entry.id   AF-A0AA89LJT7-F1
#
_cell.length_a   1.000
_cell.length_b   1.000
_cell.length_c   1.000
_cell.angle_alpha   90.00
_cell.angle_beta   90.00
_cell.angle_gamma   90.00
#
_symmetry.space_group_name_H-M   'P 1'
#
loop_
_entity.id
_entity.type
_entity.pdbx_description
1 polymer ?
#
loop_
_entity_poly.entity_id
_entity_poly.type
_entity_poly.pdbx_seq_one_letter_code
_entity_poly.pdbx_strand_id
1 'polypeptide(L)'
;MLDMDPRDVQLVDGQATHPGIRFLTDSEPLCADIAYGGIWIVIGVASTALGIGITMPIPGVTAVLPEGARSSVWTMTMPDHVTEARRHAGHSQQQARLHSLLGASKDLPADVAQCSLSSVASARFVTVEATQRWHVIDVPMPGEIRAAVSVAQSVTEIRAFGWKKI
;
A
#
# COMPACT_ATOMS: atom_id res chain seq x y z
N MET A 1 -10.15 -22.87 1.99
CA MET A 1 -9.83 -21.55 1.39
C MET A 1 -10.24 -21.56 -0.08
N LEU A 2 -9.89 -22.57 -0.87
CA LEU A 2 -10.67 -23.05 -2.02
C LEU A 2 -10.41 -24.56 -2.04
N ASP A 3 -11.38 -25.41 -1.72
CA ASP A 3 -11.19 -26.88 -1.73
C ASP A 3 -11.31 -27.40 -3.17
N MET A 4 -10.46 -26.86 -4.05
CA MET A 4 -10.52 -27.01 -5.51
C MET A 4 -9.13 -27.31 -6.06
N ASP A 5 -9.03 -28.04 -7.16
CA ASP A 5 -7.76 -28.16 -7.89
C ASP A 5 -7.36 -26.76 -8.42
N PRO A 6 -6.08 -26.36 -8.35
CA PRO A 6 -5.64 -25.08 -8.87
C PRO A 6 -6.03 -24.80 -10.33
N ARG A 7 -6.22 -25.85 -11.14
CA ARG A 7 -6.66 -25.73 -12.55
C ARG A 7 -8.14 -25.41 -12.70
N ASP A 8 -8.93 -25.71 -11.67
CA ASP A 8 -10.38 -25.53 -11.66
C ASP A 8 -10.78 -24.16 -11.07
N VAL A 9 -9.83 -23.41 -10.53
CA VAL A 9 -10.07 -22.06 -9.98
C VAL A 9 -10.31 -21.09 -11.13
N GLN A 10 -11.56 -20.64 -11.26
CA GLN A 10 -11.93 -19.63 -12.24
C GLN A 10 -11.62 -18.22 -11.73
N LEU A 11 -10.80 -17.50 -12.50
CA LEU A 11 -10.45 -16.11 -12.26
C LEU A 11 -11.25 -15.22 -13.21
N VAL A 12 -11.93 -14.22 -12.67
CA VAL A 12 -12.70 -13.26 -13.45
C VAL A 12 -12.33 -11.84 -13.02
N ASP A 13 -12.24 -10.92 -13.97
CA ASP A 13 -12.05 -9.51 -13.63
C ASP A 13 -13.21 -8.96 -12.79
N GLY A 14 -12.85 -8.06 -11.89
CA GLY A 14 -13.75 -7.28 -11.04
C GLY A 14 -14.65 -6.37 -11.88
N GLN A 15 -15.74 -5.89 -11.26
CA GLN A 15 -16.65 -4.93 -11.91
C GLN A 15 -16.00 -3.55 -12.02
N ALA A 16 -16.58 -2.67 -12.84
CA ALA A 16 -16.09 -1.30 -13.01
C ALA A 16 -15.92 -0.55 -11.67
N THR A 17 -16.87 -0.71 -10.74
CA THR A 17 -16.87 -0.03 -9.43
C THR A 17 -15.87 -0.62 -8.44
N HIS A 18 -15.58 -1.92 -8.52
CA HIS A 18 -14.65 -2.63 -7.65
C HIS A 18 -13.63 -3.40 -8.50
N PRO A 19 -12.53 -2.73 -8.90
CA PRO A 19 -11.46 -3.38 -9.64
C PRO A 19 -10.75 -4.42 -8.77
N GLY A 20 -10.18 -5.42 -9.43
CA GLY A 20 -9.51 -6.55 -8.78
C GLY A 20 -9.80 -7.85 -9.50
N ILE A 21 -9.19 -8.94 -9.04
CA ILE A 21 -9.44 -10.30 -9.50
C ILE A 21 -10.51 -10.90 -8.59
N ARG A 22 -11.45 -11.68 -9.13
CA ARG A 22 -12.38 -12.47 -8.32
C ARG A 22 -12.19 -13.94 -8.57
N PHE A 23 -12.15 -14.70 -7.49
CA PHE A 23 -12.25 -16.15 -7.54
C PHE A 23 -13.73 -16.53 -7.54
N LEU A 24 -14.18 -17.17 -8.61
CA LEU A 24 -15.47 -17.84 -8.60
C LEU A 24 -15.31 -19.15 -7.87
N THR A 25 -16.08 -19.29 -6.80
CA THR A 25 -16.07 -20.46 -5.93
C THR A 25 -17.51 -20.95 -5.81
N ASP A 26 -17.73 -22.21 -5.45
CA ASP A 26 -19.09 -22.69 -5.15
C ASP A 26 -19.69 -21.97 -3.92
N SER A 27 -18.85 -21.28 -3.15
CA SER A 27 -19.18 -20.38 -2.03
C SER A 27 -19.09 -18.89 -2.42
N GLU A 28 -19.28 -18.00 -1.46
CA GLU A 28 -19.22 -16.54 -1.64
C GLU A 28 -17.94 -16.10 -2.41
N PRO A 29 -18.05 -15.18 -3.39
CA PRO A 29 -16.91 -14.80 -4.23
C PRO A 29 -15.81 -14.13 -3.39
N LEU A 30 -14.57 -14.56 -3.58
CA LEU A 30 -13.40 -13.93 -2.98
C LEU A 30 -12.81 -12.90 -3.94
N CYS A 31 -12.48 -11.72 -3.43
CA CYS A 31 -11.73 -10.70 -4.14
C CYS A 31 -10.23 -10.87 -3.89
N ALA A 32 -9.42 -10.62 -4.91
CA ALA A 32 -7.98 -10.54 -4.86
C ALA A 32 -7.48 -9.26 -5.53
N ASP A 33 -6.36 -8.77 -5.04
CA ASP A 33 -5.58 -7.76 -5.74
C ASP A 33 -4.09 -8.11 -5.62
N ILE A 34 -3.30 -7.70 -6.61
CA ILE A 34 -1.89 -8.02 -6.70
C ILE A 34 -1.13 -6.75 -7.06
N ALA A 35 -0.15 -6.40 -6.22
CA ALA A 35 0.74 -5.28 -6.46
C ALA A 35 2.20 -5.74 -6.46
N TYR A 36 3.01 -5.04 -7.25
CA TYR A 36 4.43 -5.35 -7.45
C TYR A 36 5.30 -4.16 -7.07
N GLY A 37 6.45 -4.43 -6.44
CA GLY A 37 7.45 -3.43 -6.06
C GLY A 37 8.86 -4.01 -6.11
N GLY A 38 9.57 -3.79 -7.21
CA GLY A 38 10.87 -4.42 -7.43
C GLY A 38 10.73 -5.95 -7.47
N ILE A 39 11.38 -6.65 -6.54
CA ILE A 39 11.28 -8.11 -6.39
C ILE A 39 10.12 -8.56 -5.49
N TRP A 40 9.38 -7.62 -4.89
CA TRP A 40 8.28 -7.93 -3.97
C TRP A 40 6.97 -8.06 -4.72
N ILE A 41 6.26 -9.14 -4.44
CA ILE A 41 4.88 -9.37 -4.87
C ILE A 41 4.02 -9.34 -3.61
N VAL A 42 3.02 -8.47 -3.58
CA VAL A 42 2.03 -8.43 -2.51
C VAL A 42 0.71 -8.90 -3.09
N ILE A 43 0.17 -9.96 -2.50
CA ILE A 43 -1.10 -10.56 -2.87
C ILE A 43 -2.03 -10.40 -1.67
N GLY A 44 -3.18 -9.81 -1.90
CA GLY A 44 -4.24 -9.68 -0.91
C GLY A 44 -5.46 -10.45 -1.38
N VAL A 45 -6.12 -11.15 -0.46
CA VAL A 45 -7.36 -11.89 -0.71
C VAL A 45 -8.33 -11.58 0.42
N ALA A 46 -9.59 -11.27 0.09
CA ALA A 46 -10.64 -11.00 1.06
C ALA A 46 -12.01 -11.43 0.53
N SER A 47 -12.98 -11.61 1.42
CA SER A 47 -14.40 -11.82 1.05
C SER A 47 -15.10 -10.53 0.61
N THR A 48 -14.42 -9.39 0.69
CA THR A 48 -14.93 -8.10 0.23
C THR A 48 -13.96 -7.43 -0.72
N ALA A 49 -14.44 -6.38 -1.41
CA ALA A 49 -13.57 -5.53 -2.22
C ALA A 49 -12.34 -5.07 -1.41
N LEU A 50 -11.18 -5.19 -2.05
CA LEU A 50 -9.89 -4.79 -1.52
C LEU A 50 -9.05 -4.19 -2.63
N GLY A 51 -8.09 -3.35 -2.27
CA GLY A 51 -7.08 -2.83 -3.18
C GLY A 51 -5.74 -2.67 -2.47
N ILE A 52 -4.64 -2.84 -3.20
CA ILE A 52 -3.27 -2.84 -2.71
C ILE A 52 -2.50 -1.78 -3.47
N GLY A 53 -1.80 -0.94 -2.74
CA GLY A 53 -0.89 0.04 -3.30
C GLY A 53 0.51 -0.18 -2.80
N ILE A 54 1.49 -0.10 -3.70
CA ILE A 54 2.91 -0.13 -3.38
C ILE A 54 3.58 1.08 -4.02
N THR A 55 4.41 1.77 -3.23
CA THR A 55 5.31 2.81 -3.71
C THR A 55 6.73 2.37 -3.46
N MET A 56 7.54 2.41 -4.52
CA MET A 56 8.96 2.15 -4.44
C MET A 56 9.73 3.42 -4.03
N PRO A 57 10.84 3.28 -3.31
CA PRO A 57 11.78 4.39 -3.18
C PRO A 57 12.26 4.80 -4.58
N ILE A 58 12.30 6.11 -4.83
CA ILE A 58 12.82 6.63 -6.09
C ILE A 58 14.34 6.40 -6.09
N PRO A 59 14.87 5.59 -7.03
CA PRO A 59 16.32 5.38 -7.15
C PRO A 59 17.00 6.73 -7.43
N GLY A 60 18.03 7.08 -6.65
CA GLY A 60 18.78 8.34 -6.81
C GLY A 60 18.40 9.46 -5.83
N VAL A 61 17.38 9.29 -4.98
CA VAL A 61 17.04 10.22 -3.88
C VAL A 61 17.63 9.75 -2.54
N THR A 62 18.71 8.96 -2.58
CA THR A 62 19.55 8.66 -1.42
C THR A 62 20.91 9.29 -1.65
N ALA A 63 21.16 10.39 -0.93
CA ALA A 63 22.42 11.10 -0.77
C ALA A 63 23.38 11.00 -1.97
N VAL A 64 23.38 12.02 -2.82
CA VAL A 64 24.61 12.37 -3.55
C VAL A 64 25.69 12.48 -2.48
N LEU A 65 26.59 11.50 -2.41
CA LEU A 65 27.82 11.67 -1.66
C LEU A 65 28.51 12.86 -2.34
N PRO A 66 28.65 14.02 -1.66
CA PRO A 66 29.28 15.16 -2.30
C PRO A 66 30.68 14.73 -2.73
N GLU A 67 31.13 15.17 -3.89
CA GLU A 67 32.43 14.81 -4.46
C GLU A 67 33.60 15.19 -3.53
N GLY A 68 33.35 16.06 -2.55
CA GLY A 68 34.24 16.40 -1.43
C GLY A 68 34.30 15.40 -0.27
N ALA A 69 33.43 14.38 -0.18
CA ALA A 69 33.47 13.37 0.88
C ALA A 69 34.69 12.42 0.77
N ARG A 70 35.43 12.49 -0.35
CA ARG A 70 36.75 11.83 -0.48
C ARG A 70 37.89 12.66 0.12
N SER A 71 37.63 13.92 0.50
CA SER A 71 38.68 14.86 0.88
C SER A 71 38.19 15.94 1.85
N SER A 72 37.70 15.56 3.04
CA SER A 72 37.85 16.38 4.27
C SER A 72 37.11 15.72 5.43
N VAL A 73 37.87 15.32 6.45
CA VAL A 73 37.37 14.53 7.59
C VAL A 73 36.68 15.39 8.66
N TRP A 74 36.76 16.73 8.64
CA TRP A 74 36.06 17.57 9.62
C TRP A 74 35.78 19.00 9.13
N THR A 75 34.61 19.23 8.50
CA THR A 75 33.94 20.54 8.57
C THR A 75 32.44 20.31 8.64
N MET A 76 31.91 20.32 9.87
CA MET A 76 30.49 20.16 10.17
C MET A 76 29.72 21.45 9.87
N THR A 77 28.97 21.44 8.78
CA THR A 77 27.61 21.99 8.77
C THR A 77 26.73 20.91 8.15
N MET A 78 26.14 20.05 8.99
CA MET A 78 25.25 18.99 8.54
C MET A 78 24.01 19.62 7.89
N PRO A 79 23.74 19.40 6.59
CA PRO A 79 22.44 19.73 6.02
C PRO A 79 21.36 18.84 6.68
N ASP A 80 20.12 19.32 6.69
CA ASP A 80 19.00 18.76 7.44
C ASP A 80 18.41 17.47 6.78
N HIS A 81 19.29 16.54 6.39
CA HIS A 81 19.00 15.30 5.66
C HIS A 81 18.00 14.39 6.37
N VAL A 82 17.89 14.50 7.70
CA VAL A 82 16.92 13.77 8.51
C VAL A 82 15.49 14.23 8.22
N THR A 83 15.30 15.54 8.00
CA THR A 83 14.00 16.14 7.71
C THR A 83 13.54 15.80 6.30
N GLU A 84 14.45 15.81 5.33
CA GLU A 84 14.17 15.41 3.95
C GLU A 84 13.80 13.93 3.86
N ALA A 85 14.56 13.02 4.47
CA ALA A 85 14.26 11.59 4.48
C ALA A 85 12.86 11.29 5.05
N ARG A 86 12.48 11.97 6.16
CA ARG A 86 11.12 11.82 6.74
C ARG A 86 10.03 12.35 5.82
N ARG A 87 10.24 13.48 5.14
CA ARG A 87 9.26 14.03 4.20
C ARG A 87 9.02 13.06 3.04
N HIS A 88 10.07 12.53 2.44
CA HIS A 88 9.96 11.55 1.36
C HIS A 88 9.24 10.28 1.83
N ALA A 89 9.57 9.75 3.01
CA ALA A 89 8.88 8.60 3.58
C ALA A 89 7.37 8.84 3.76
N GLY A 90 6.97 10.04 4.20
CA GLY A 90 5.56 10.45 4.32
C GLY A 90 4.84 10.52 2.96
N HIS A 91 5.48 11.12 1.96
CA HIS A 91 4.94 11.21 0.59
C HIS A 91 4.81 9.83 -0.08
N SER A 92 5.80 8.96 0.05
CA SER A 92 5.75 7.61 -0.51
C SER A 92 4.66 6.76 0.17
N GLN A 93 4.48 6.89 1.49
CA GLN A 93 3.41 6.21 2.20
C GLN A 93 2.02 6.74 1.80
N GLN A 94 1.88 8.06 1.70
CA GLN A 94 0.67 8.70 1.19
C GLN A 94 0.28 8.15 -0.19
N GLN A 95 1.25 8.07 -1.09
CA GLN A 95 1.04 7.56 -2.43
C GLN A 95 0.64 6.08 -2.42
N ALA A 96 1.26 5.25 -1.57
CA ALA A 96 0.89 3.83 -1.45
C ALA A 96 -0.57 3.68 -1.00
N ARG A 97 -1.00 4.49 -0.01
CA ARG A 97 -2.39 4.51 0.44
C ARG A 97 -3.36 4.93 -0.66
N LEU A 98 -3.01 5.97 -1.43
CA LEU A 98 -3.85 6.44 -2.54
C LEU A 98 -4.01 5.35 -3.61
N HIS A 99 -2.92 4.71 -4.02
CA HIS A 99 -2.98 3.60 -4.98
C HIS A 99 -3.83 2.44 -4.46
N SER A 100 -3.74 2.12 -3.16
CA SER A 100 -4.57 1.07 -2.56
C SER A 100 -6.08 1.40 -2.63
N LEU A 101 -6.46 2.66 -2.45
CA LEU A 101 -7.86 3.10 -2.54
C LEU A 101 -8.37 3.10 -3.97
N LEU A 102 -7.58 3.60 -4.92
CA LEU A 102 -7.91 3.59 -6.35
C LEU A 102 -8.03 2.15 -6.88
N GLY A 103 -7.20 1.24 -6.37
CA GLY A 103 -7.28 -0.19 -6.63
C GLY A 103 -8.50 -0.87 -5.99
N ALA A 104 -9.17 -0.25 -5.02
CA ALA A 104 -10.36 -0.79 -4.37
C ALA A 104 -11.66 -0.15 -4.89
N SER A 105 -11.58 1.09 -5.39
CA SER A 105 -12.71 1.90 -5.87
C SER A 105 -12.25 2.83 -7.00
N LYS A 106 -12.81 2.67 -8.22
CA LYS A 106 -12.50 3.58 -9.34
C LYS A 106 -13.17 4.95 -9.22
N ASP A 107 -14.32 5.03 -8.55
CA ASP A 107 -15.13 6.24 -8.41
C ASP A 107 -14.71 7.05 -7.18
N LEU A 108 -13.43 7.40 -7.07
CA LEU A 108 -12.88 8.12 -5.92
C LEU A 108 -12.80 9.63 -6.19
N PRO A 109 -13.46 10.50 -5.38
CA PRO A 109 -13.18 11.94 -5.42
C PRO A 109 -11.73 12.21 -5.00
N ALA A 110 -10.97 12.85 -5.88
CA ALA A 110 -9.51 13.02 -5.72
C ALA A 110 -9.11 13.82 -4.47
N ASP A 111 -9.96 14.76 -4.05
CA ASP A 111 -9.76 15.67 -2.93
C ASP A 111 -9.95 15.00 -1.55
N VAL A 112 -10.98 14.17 -1.41
CA VAL A 112 -11.31 13.47 -0.15
C VAL A 112 -10.23 12.45 0.24
N ALA A 113 -9.67 11.79 -0.77
CA ALA A 113 -8.60 10.82 -0.61
C ALA A 113 -7.32 11.50 -0.09
N GLN A 114 -6.95 12.66 -0.64
CA GLN A 114 -5.65 13.26 -0.36
C GLN A 114 -5.53 13.77 1.08
N CYS A 115 -6.56 14.43 1.61
CA CYS A 115 -6.58 14.93 2.99
C CYS A 115 -6.60 13.80 4.03
N SER A 116 -7.46 12.78 3.84
CA SER A 116 -7.66 11.69 4.80
C SER A 116 -6.43 10.77 4.91
N LEU A 117 -5.68 10.64 3.82
CA LEU A 117 -4.51 9.78 3.77
C LEU A 117 -3.25 10.42 4.38
N SER A 118 -3.22 11.74 4.59
CA SER A 118 -2.01 12.46 5.03
C SER A 118 -1.59 12.22 6.49
N SER A 119 -2.48 11.68 7.32
CA SER A 119 -2.21 11.36 8.74
C SER A 119 -1.06 10.34 8.92
N VAL A 120 -0.52 10.24 10.14
CA VAL A 120 0.61 9.36 10.50
C VAL A 120 0.17 7.98 11.00
N ALA A 121 -1.13 7.76 11.26
CA ALA A 121 -1.63 6.50 11.83
C ALA A 121 -1.51 5.29 10.89
N SER A 122 -1.01 4.14 11.35
CA SER A 122 -0.84 2.95 10.51
C SER A 122 -2.15 2.34 9.98
N ALA A 123 -3.29 2.69 10.57
CA ALA A 123 -4.61 2.28 10.10
C ALA A 123 -5.61 3.44 10.23
N ARG A 124 -6.54 3.55 9.29
CA ARG A 124 -7.52 4.65 9.24
C ARG A 124 -8.73 4.30 8.41
N PHE A 125 -9.78 5.08 8.59
CA PHE A 125 -10.93 5.02 7.72
C PHE A 125 -10.95 6.19 6.75
N VAL A 126 -11.31 5.91 5.49
CA VAL A 126 -11.54 6.90 4.46
C VAL A 126 -12.96 6.73 3.95
N THR A 127 -13.75 7.78 4.05
CA THR A 127 -15.11 7.83 3.53
C THR A 127 -15.07 8.48 2.16
N VAL A 128 -15.55 7.79 1.12
CA VAL A 128 -15.45 8.23 -0.28
C VAL A 128 -16.76 8.85 -0.77
N GLU A 129 -17.89 8.39 -0.20
CA GLU A 129 -19.24 8.95 -0.36
C GLU A 129 -20.03 8.74 0.95
N ALA A 130 -21.28 9.19 1.04
CA ALA A 130 -22.09 9.06 2.27
C ALA A 130 -22.23 7.62 2.79
N THR A 131 -22.03 6.60 1.95
CA THR A 131 -22.26 5.18 2.27
C THR A 131 -21.00 4.31 2.20
N GLN A 132 -19.93 4.75 1.55
CA GLN A 132 -18.78 3.89 1.29
C GLN A 132 -17.58 4.30 2.15
N ARG A 133 -17.23 3.41 3.09
CA ARG A 133 -16.14 3.59 4.05
C ARG A 133 -15.09 2.50 3.88
N TRP A 134 -13.87 2.90 3.60
CA TRP A 134 -12.72 2.02 3.42
C TRP A 134 -11.85 2.03 4.66
N HIS A 135 -11.40 0.86 5.11
CA HIS A 135 -10.36 0.74 6.13
C HIS A 135 -9.02 0.58 5.43
N VAL A 136 -8.18 1.60 5.54
CA VAL A 136 -6.85 1.67 4.93
C VAL A 136 -5.79 1.35 5.97
N ILE A 137 -4.93 0.37 5.69
CA ILE A 137 -3.93 -0.15 6.61
C ILE A 137 -2.57 -0.15 5.92
N ASP A 138 -1.57 0.43 6.55
CA ASP A 138 -0.17 0.37 6.11
C ASP A 138 0.37 -1.05 6.33
N VAL A 139 0.95 -1.63 5.28
CA VAL A 139 1.56 -2.96 5.35
C VAL A 139 3.04 -2.82 5.66
N PRO A 140 3.57 -3.54 6.66
CA PRO A 140 5.00 -3.55 6.95
C PRO A 140 5.78 -4.06 5.73
N MET A 141 6.64 -3.22 5.18
CA MET A 141 7.50 -3.56 4.04
C MET A 141 8.96 -3.29 4.39
N PRO A 142 9.91 -4.06 3.81
CA PRO A 142 11.32 -3.88 4.09
C PRO A 142 11.89 -2.60 3.47
N GLY A 143 12.82 -1.97 4.19
CA GLY A 143 13.54 -0.79 3.74
C GLY A 143 12.63 0.42 3.51
N GLU A 144 12.80 1.06 2.35
CA GLU A 144 12.04 2.25 1.96
C GLU A 144 10.79 1.94 1.12
N ILE A 145 10.45 0.67 0.94
CA ILE A 145 9.20 0.29 0.29
C ILE A 145 8.04 0.67 1.20
N ARG A 146 6.99 1.23 0.60
CA ARG A 146 5.78 1.62 1.31
C ARG A 146 4.62 0.89 0.66
N ALA A 147 3.81 0.22 1.46
CA ALA A 147 2.62 -0.46 0.97
C ALA A 147 1.42 -0.15 1.87
N ALA A 148 0.24 -0.22 1.28
CA ALA A 148 -1.02 -0.08 1.97
C ALA A 148 -2.09 -0.97 1.34
N VAL A 149 -3.08 -1.34 2.14
CA VAL A 149 -4.24 -2.11 1.71
C VAL A 149 -5.49 -1.34 2.13
N SER A 150 -6.44 -1.22 1.22
CA SER A 150 -7.78 -0.70 1.47
C SER A 150 -8.78 -1.85 1.40
N VAL A 151 -9.65 -1.97 2.40
CA VAL A 151 -10.71 -3.00 2.44
C VAL A 151 -12.05 -2.38 2.81
N ALA A 152 -13.13 -2.90 2.21
CA ALA A 152 -14.48 -2.35 2.39
C ALA A 152 -15.05 -2.63 3.80
N GLN A 153 -14.51 -3.64 4.49
CA GLN A 153 -14.89 -3.98 5.87
C GLN A 153 -13.82 -3.55 6.88
N SER A 154 -14.25 -3.27 8.11
CA SER A 154 -13.33 -2.98 9.20
C SER A 154 -12.56 -4.23 9.61
N VAL A 155 -11.24 -4.09 9.70
CA VAL A 155 -10.34 -5.13 10.20
C VAL A 155 -10.08 -4.84 11.67
N THR A 156 -10.41 -5.79 12.53
CA THR A 156 -10.27 -5.68 13.98
C THR A 156 -9.02 -6.39 14.51
N GLU A 157 -8.51 -7.36 13.77
CA GLU A 157 -7.34 -8.16 14.14
C GLU A 157 -6.44 -8.37 12.93
N ILE A 158 -5.13 -8.18 13.11
CA ILE A 158 -4.10 -8.45 12.08
C ILE A 158 -3.15 -9.49 12.63
N ARG A 159 -3.07 -10.65 11.97
CA ARG A 159 -2.08 -11.69 12.24
C ARG A 159 -0.98 -11.63 11.21
N ALA A 160 0.20 -11.21 11.65
CA ALA A 160 1.38 -11.03 10.83
C ALA A 160 2.40 -12.13 11.16
N PHE A 161 2.78 -12.93 10.17
CA PHE A 161 3.81 -13.97 10.29
C PHE A 161 4.99 -13.64 9.39
N GLY A 162 6.22 -14.00 9.81
CA GLY A 162 7.43 -13.73 9.02
C GLY A 162 7.93 -12.27 9.04
N TRP A 163 7.10 -11.31 9.43
CA TRP A 163 7.51 -9.94 9.71
C TRP A 163 8.14 -9.82 11.09
N LYS A 164 9.40 -10.28 11.21
CA LYS A 164 10.19 -10.04 12.42
C LYS A 164 10.82 -8.65 12.35
N LYS A 165 10.58 -7.82 13.37
CA LYS A 165 11.36 -6.60 13.60
C LYS A 165 12.76 -7.05 14.04
N ILE A 166 13.76 -6.84 13.18
CA ILE A 166 15.17 -6.84 13.61
C ILE A 166 15.44 -5.45 14.19
#